data_AF-A0A0Q7UKB0-F1
#
_entry.id   AF-A0A0Q7UKB0-F1
#
_cell.length_a   1.000
_cell.length_b   1.000
_cell.length_c   1.000
_cell.angle_alpha   90.00
_cell.angle_beta   90.00
_cell.angle_gamma   90.00
#
_symmetry.space_group_name_H-M   'P 1'
#
loop_
_entity.id
_entity.type
_entity.pdbx_description
1 polymer ?
#
loop_
_entity_poly.entity_id
_entity_poly.type
_entity_poly.pdbx_seq_one_letter_code
_entity_poly.pdbx_strand_id
1 'polypeptide(L)'
;MANAQDATPPLDKTATLAWLRRISGDLATATTTRLEQSLSWYSDMPPARRSAVGLVAQAGITSFIQWYDDPTSTPWIAADIFAAAPRELLRSVSLQQTLQLIRITVEVVEERVASKSDDLREAILLYSREVAFTAADVYARAAESRGLWDARLEALVVDSILTGEADEELPSRIAALGWHGHGEVCVLVGTAPQLFDVDQVRRTARKLGVDVLVGVQGSRLVVVIGRAQPAGEEPDADCMPFGEIATHLEPSFGEGYLVLGPTVPALVDASQSARAALAGFAVARGWRHAPRPVEADDLLPERALAGDPVAKQTLVDRIYRPLAAHSTDLVTTLWSYLDNGRSLEATARELFVHPNTVRYRLKRVSDVIGWDATGPREALILQTALILGSIGSADAGRRRAAVRRPR
;
A
#
# COMPACT_ATOMS: atom_id res chain seq x y z
N MET A 1 -73.70 -37.90 2.60
CA MET A 1 -73.52 -37.22 1.30
C MET A 1 -72.49 -36.13 1.49
N ALA A 2 -71.45 -36.16 0.66
CA ALA A 2 -70.54 -35.07 0.26
C ALA A 2 -69.98 -34.09 1.32
N ASN A 3 -68.68 -34.21 1.63
CA ASN A 3 -67.67 -33.31 1.04
C ASN A 3 -66.27 -33.84 1.34
N ALA A 4 -65.68 -34.52 0.36
CA ALA A 4 -64.28 -34.89 0.29
C ALA A 4 -63.83 -34.52 -1.13
N GLN A 5 -63.11 -33.39 -1.26
CA GLN A 5 -62.42 -32.84 -2.44
C GLN A 5 -61.87 -31.48 -1.96
N ASP A 6 -60.60 -31.07 -2.10
CA ASP A 6 -59.52 -31.49 -2.98
C ASP A 6 -58.19 -31.41 -2.20
N ALA A 7 -57.51 -32.54 -2.06
CA ALA A 7 -56.07 -32.56 -1.82
C ALA A 7 -55.47 -33.40 -2.95
N THR A 8 -54.95 -32.71 -3.96
CA THR A 8 -54.22 -33.32 -5.08
C THR A 8 -53.15 -34.25 -4.51
N PRO A 9 -53.05 -35.52 -4.93
CA PRO A 9 -52.00 -36.42 -4.46
C PRO A 9 -50.63 -35.82 -4.82
N PRO A 10 -49.56 -36.08 -4.04
CA PRO A 10 -48.22 -35.61 -4.39
C PRO A 10 -47.89 -36.12 -5.78
N LEU A 11 -47.59 -35.19 -6.70
CA LEU A 11 -47.17 -35.52 -8.05
C LEU A 11 -45.94 -36.42 -7.96
N ASP A 12 -45.97 -37.55 -8.67
CA ASP A 12 -44.79 -38.37 -8.91
C ASP A 12 -43.64 -37.47 -9.40
N LYS A 13 -42.45 -37.57 -8.80
CA LYS A 13 -41.29 -36.70 -9.07
C LYS A 13 -41.01 -36.60 -10.58
N THR A 14 -41.22 -37.69 -11.30
CA THR A 14 -41.11 -37.80 -12.76
C THR A 14 -42.09 -36.88 -13.50
N ALA A 15 -43.35 -36.80 -13.05
CA ALA A 15 -44.37 -35.92 -13.63
C ALA A 15 -44.07 -34.44 -13.33
N THR A 16 -43.57 -34.14 -12.13
CA THR A 16 -43.13 -32.80 -11.73
C THR A 16 -41.96 -32.31 -12.60
N LEU A 17 -40.97 -33.17 -12.85
CA LEU A 17 -39.83 -32.88 -13.74
C LEU A 17 -40.26 -32.64 -15.19
N ALA A 18 -41.14 -33.49 -15.72
CA ALA A 18 -41.66 -33.32 -17.08
C ALA A 18 -42.43 -31.99 -17.24
N TRP A 19 -43.20 -31.60 -16.22
CA TRP A 19 -43.88 -30.32 -16.17
C TRP A 19 -42.90 -29.15 -16.09
N LEU A 20 -41.91 -29.19 -15.19
CA LEU A 20 -40.87 -28.15 -15.04
C LEU A 20 -40.10 -27.92 -16.35
N ARG A 21 -39.71 -29.00 -17.03
CA ARG A 21 -39.05 -28.93 -18.35
C ARG A 21 -39.94 -28.23 -19.38
N ARG A 22 -41.25 -28.51 -19.39
CA ARG A 22 -42.21 -27.88 -20.30
C ARG A 22 -42.40 -26.38 -20.02
N ILE A 23 -42.41 -25.95 -18.77
CA ILE A 23 -42.64 -24.53 -18.40
C ILE A 23 -41.36 -23.70 -18.28
N SER A 24 -40.18 -24.30 -18.45
CA SER A 24 -38.87 -23.63 -18.30
C SER A 24 -38.73 -22.38 -19.17
N GLY A 25 -39.23 -22.41 -20.41
CA GLY A 25 -39.24 -21.27 -21.32
C GLY A 25 -40.11 -20.11 -20.79
N ASP A 26 -41.31 -20.41 -20.31
CA ASP A 26 -42.23 -19.42 -19.72
C ASP A 26 -41.64 -18.81 -18.45
N LEU A 27 -40.94 -19.61 -17.63
CA LEU A 27 -40.22 -19.13 -16.44
C LEU A 27 -39.09 -18.16 -16.82
N ALA A 28 -38.32 -18.47 -17.86
CA ALA A 28 -37.25 -17.60 -18.34
C ALA A 28 -37.79 -16.26 -18.88
N THR A 29 -38.89 -16.30 -19.64
CA THR A 29 -39.56 -15.09 -20.13
C THR A 29 -40.11 -14.25 -18.97
N ALA A 30 -40.84 -14.88 -18.04
CA ALA A 30 -41.40 -14.19 -16.88
C ALA A 30 -40.31 -13.57 -16.00
N THR A 31 -39.18 -14.27 -15.80
CA THR A 31 -38.03 -13.76 -15.07
C THR A 31 -37.45 -12.53 -15.76
N THR A 32 -37.22 -12.59 -17.07
CA THR A 32 -36.68 -11.47 -17.85
C THR A 32 -37.59 -10.24 -17.76
N THR A 33 -38.90 -10.42 -17.89
CA THR A 33 -39.88 -9.32 -17.74
C THR A 33 -39.87 -8.74 -16.33
N ARG A 34 -39.82 -9.58 -15.28
CA ARG A 34 -39.77 -9.11 -13.89
C ARG A 34 -38.48 -8.34 -13.60
N LEU A 35 -37.34 -8.79 -14.14
CA LEU A 35 -36.06 -8.10 -14.03
C LEU A 35 -36.11 -6.69 -14.65
N GLU A 36 -36.67 -6.55 -15.84
CA GLU A 36 -36.81 -5.25 -16.54
C GLU A 36 -37.76 -4.28 -15.83
N GLN A 37 -38.78 -4.80 -15.16
CA GLN A 37 -39.72 -3.98 -14.40
C GLN A 37 -39.21 -3.59 -13.01
N SER A 38 -38.39 -4.45 -12.39
CA SER A 38 -38.05 -4.31 -10.97
C SER A 38 -36.66 -3.74 -10.73
N LEU A 39 -35.73 -3.87 -11.68
CA LEU A 39 -34.33 -3.46 -11.53
C LEU A 39 -33.98 -2.38 -12.57
N SER A 40 -33.90 -1.12 -12.13
CA SER A 40 -33.51 0.01 -12.99
C SER A 40 -32.18 -0.21 -13.70
N TRP A 41 -31.18 -0.73 -12.98
CA TRP A 41 -29.86 -0.99 -13.54
C TRP A 41 -29.88 -2.01 -14.68
N TYR A 42 -30.82 -2.96 -14.69
CA TYR A 42 -30.94 -3.97 -15.73
C TYR A 42 -31.52 -3.36 -17.02
N SER A 43 -32.49 -2.47 -16.86
CA SER A 43 -33.13 -1.72 -17.95
C SER A 43 -32.18 -0.69 -18.59
N ASP A 44 -31.25 -0.15 -17.81
CA ASP A 44 -30.24 0.81 -18.29
C ASP A 44 -29.02 0.14 -18.95
N MET A 45 -28.89 -1.20 -18.88
CA MET A 45 -27.77 -1.92 -19.49
C MET A 45 -27.83 -1.94 -21.03
N PRO A 46 -26.68 -1.88 -21.73
CA PRO A 46 -26.61 -2.11 -23.17
C PRO A 46 -27.19 -3.49 -23.57
N PRO A 47 -27.82 -3.60 -24.75
CA PRO A 47 -28.51 -4.83 -25.18
C PRO A 47 -27.68 -6.10 -25.10
N ALA A 48 -26.40 -6.06 -25.49
CA ALA A 48 -25.50 -7.21 -25.44
C ALA A 48 -25.26 -7.72 -24.01
N ARG A 49 -25.13 -6.81 -23.04
CA ARG A 49 -24.96 -7.17 -21.61
C ARG A 49 -26.26 -7.67 -21.00
N ARG A 50 -27.37 -7.02 -21.31
CA ARG A 50 -28.71 -7.43 -20.86
C ARG A 50 -29.03 -8.86 -21.31
N SER A 51 -28.75 -9.18 -22.57
CA SER A 51 -28.91 -10.53 -23.13
C SER A 51 -28.07 -11.57 -22.37
N ALA A 52 -26.80 -11.25 -22.07
CA ALA A 52 -25.93 -12.15 -21.33
C ALA A 52 -26.40 -12.39 -19.88
N VAL A 53 -26.97 -11.37 -19.21
CA VAL A 53 -27.60 -11.54 -17.89
C VAL A 53 -28.85 -12.43 -17.98
N GLY A 54 -29.66 -12.27 -19.02
CA GLY A 54 -30.81 -13.13 -19.29
C GLY A 54 -30.43 -14.60 -19.50
N LEU A 55 -29.31 -14.86 -20.19
CA LEU A 55 -28.78 -16.22 -20.35
C LEU A 55 -28.38 -16.86 -19.02
N VAL A 56 -27.80 -16.08 -18.10
CA VAL A 56 -27.46 -16.57 -16.74
C VAL A 56 -28.71 -16.94 -15.95
N ALA A 57 -29.77 -16.12 -16.02
CA ALA A 57 -31.05 -16.42 -15.38
C ALA A 57 -31.67 -17.71 -15.94
N GLN A 58 -31.64 -17.90 -17.26
CA GLN A 58 -32.13 -19.11 -17.92
C GLN A 58 -31.30 -20.36 -17.57
N ALA A 59 -29.97 -20.23 -17.52
CA ALA A 59 -29.07 -21.28 -17.07
C ALA A 59 -29.36 -21.66 -15.61
N GLY A 60 -29.65 -20.68 -14.75
CA GLY A 60 -30.05 -20.91 -13.36
C GLY A 60 -31.35 -21.72 -13.23
N ILE A 61 -32.36 -21.45 -14.07
CA ILE A 61 -33.62 -22.22 -14.12
C ILE A 61 -33.35 -23.65 -14.61
N THR A 62 -32.52 -23.81 -15.64
CA THR A 62 -32.16 -25.14 -16.19
C THR A 62 -31.39 -25.97 -15.17
N SER A 63 -30.44 -25.35 -14.48
CA SER A 63 -29.63 -25.95 -13.42
C SER A 63 -30.51 -26.37 -12.22
N PHE A 64 -31.54 -25.59 -11.87
CA PHE A 64 -32.53 -26.00 -10.86
C PHE A 64 -33.25 -27.30 -11.26
N ILE A 65 -33.70 -27.40 -12.51
CA ILE A 65 -34.41 -28.60 -13.00
C ILE A 65 -33.51 -29.83 -12.95
N GLN A 66 -32.22 -29.68 -13.28
CA GLN A 66 -31.22 -30.75 -13.20
C GLN A 66 -30.94 -31.14 -11.74
N TRP A 67 -30.76 -30.16 -10.86
CA TRP A 67 -30.56 -30.39 -9.43
C TRP A 67 -31.77 -31.05 -8.78
N TYR A 68 -33.00 -30.70 -9.19
CA TYR A 68 -34.20 -31.34 -8.69
C TYR A 68 -34.28 -32.83 -9.10
N ASP A 69 -33.75 -33.19 -10.27
CA ASP A 69 -33.63 -34.58 -10.73
C ASP A 69 -32.68 -35.38 -9.82
N ASP A 70 -31.47 -34.85 -9.59
CA ASP A 70 -30.45 -35.43 -8.70
C ASP A 70 -29.86 -34.40 -7.72
N PRO A 71 -30.39 -34.29 -6.49
CA PRO A 71 -29.90 -33.32 -5.50
C PRO A 71 -28.45 -33.55 -5.03
N THR A 72 -27.88 -34.74 -5.25
CA THR A 72 -26.51 -35.09 -4.80
C THR A 72 -25.41 -34.53 -5.70
N SER A 73 -25.76 -34.00 -6.86
CA SER A 73 -24.84 -33.45 -7.87
C SER A 73 -24.47 -31.97 -7.65
N THR A 74 -24.71 -31.45 -6.44
CA THR A 74 -24.77 -30.03 -6.05
C THR A 74 -23.54 -29.15 -6.39
N PRO A 75 -22.27 -29.58 -6.17
CA PRO A 75 -21.14 -28.64 -6.27
C PRO A 75 -20.76 -28.22 -7.70
N TRP A 76 -21.05 -29.04 -8.71
CA TRP A 76 -20.65 -28.78 -10.11
C TRP A 76 -21.70 -27.96 -10.87
N ILE A 77 -23.00 -28.25 -10.67
CA ILE A 77 -24.08 -27.67 -11.47
C ILE A 77 -24.32 -26.18 -11.15
N ALA A 78 -24.04 -25.74 -9.92
CA ALA A 78 -24.12 -24.32 -9.56
C ALA A 78 -22.94 -23.50 -10.12
N ALA A 79 -21.74 -24.10 -10.21
CA ALA A 79 -20.56 -23.47 -10.79
C ALA A 79 -20.71 -23.27 -12.31
N ASP A 80 -21.40 -24.20 -12.99
CA ASP A 80 -21.66 -24.15 -14.43
C ASP A 80 -22.56 -22.96 -14.83
N ILE A 81 -23.46 -22.49 -13.95
CA ILE A 81 -24.31 -21.30 -14.18
C ILE A 81 -23.44 -20.06 -14.45
N PHE A 82 -22.37 -19.90 -13.68
CA PHE A 82 -21.44 -18.77 -13.80
C PHE A 82 -20.33 -19.03 -14.82
N ALA A 83 -20.00 -20.30 -15.12
CA ALA A 83 -19.07 -20.65 -16.19
C ALA A 83 -19.65 -20.45 -17.59
N ALA A 84 -20.97 -20.59 -17.75
CA ALA A 84 -21.69 -20.30 -18.99
C ALA A 84 -21.81 -18.80 -19.29
N ALA A 85 -21.55 -17.93 -18.30
CA ALA A 85 -21.57 -16.49 -18.47
C ALA A 85 -20.27 -15.97 -19.13
N PRO A 86 -20.34 -14.98 -20.05
CA PRO A 86 -19.16 -14.31 -20.56
C PRO A 86 -18.29 -13.74 -19.43
N ARG A 87 -16.97 -13.89 -19.51
CA ARG A 87 -16.02 -13.42 -18.47
C ARG A 87 -16.13 -11.91 -18.22
N GLU A 88 -16.57 -11.16 -19.21
CA GLU A 88 -16.81 -9.72 -19.16
C GLU A 88 -17.98 -9.34 -18.23
N LEU A 89 -18.91 -10.28 -17.98
CA LEU A 89 -20.08 -10.07 -17.14
C LEU A 89 -19.71 -10.06 -15.64
N LEU A 90 -18.82 -10.97 -15.22
CA LEU A 90 -18.29 -11.01 -13.85
C LEU A 90 -17.49 -9.76 -13.46
N ARG A 91 -16.97 -9.02 -14.44
CA ARG A 91 -16.25 -7.74 -14.21
C ARG A 91 -17.17 -6.52 -14.13
N SER A 92 -18.40 -6.62 -14.64
CA SER A 92 -19.30 -5.48 -14.83
C SER A 92 -20.59 -5.55 -14.01
N VAL A 93 -20.89 -6.70 -13.41
CA VAL A 93 -22.02 -6.90 -12.50
C VAL A 93 -21.49 -7.11 -11.08
N SER A 94 -22.01 -6.36 -10.11
CA SER A 94 -21.58 -6.47 -8.71
C SER A 94 -22.22 -7.67 -7.99
N LEU A 95 -21.64 -8.11 -6.86
CA LEU A 95 -22.24 -9.15 -6.01
C LEU A 95 -23.68 -8.79 -5.61
N GLN A 96 -23.93 -7.52 -5.28
CA GLN A 96 -25.26 -7.03 -4.95
C GLN A 96 -26.26 -7.22 -6.10
N GLN A 97 -25.85 -6.89 -7.33
CA GLN A 97 -26.68 -7.07 -8.52
C GLN A 97 -26.94 -8.56 -8.80
N THR A 98 -25.94 -9.42 -8.60
CA THR A 98 -26.08 -10.88 -8.72
C THR A 98 -27.05 -11.45 -7.69
N LEU A 99 -27.00 -10.99 -6.44
CA LEU A 99 -27.96 -11.40 -5.41
C LEU A 99 -29.40 -10.93 -5.72
N GLN A 100 -29.56 -9.74 -6.32
CA GLN A 100 -30.85 -9.24 -6.79
C GLN A 100 -31.42 -10.11 -7.93
N LEU A 101 -30.57 -10.54 -8.88
CA LEU A 101 -30.96 -11.45 -9.95
C LEU A 101 -31.43 -12.80 -9.41
N ILE A 102 -30.67 -13.39 -8.48
CA ILE A 102 -31.03 -14.67 -7.83
C ILE A 102 -32.37 -14.52 -7.12
N ARG A 103 -32.54 -13.46 -6.33
CA ARG A 103 -33.77 -13.20 -5.59
C ARG A 103 -34.99 -13.14 -6.51
N ILE A 104 -34.94 -12.33 -7.57
CA ILE A 104 -36.09 -12.19 -8.49
C ILE A 104 -36.37 -13.50 -9.23
N THR A 105 -35.33 -14.23 -9.63
CA THR A 105 -35.49 -15.52 -10.30
C THR A 105 -36.19 -16.51 -9.37
N VAL A 106 -35.77 -16.58 -8.10
CA VAL A 106 -36.37 -17.44 -7.09
C VAL A 106 -37.82 -17.04 -6.80
N GLU A 107 -38.11 -15.75 -6.66
CA GLU A 107 -39.48 -15.23 -6.46
C GLU A 107 -40.40 -15.64 -7.62
N VAL A 108 -39.93 -15.52 -8.87
CA VAL A 108 -40.72 -15.91 -10.06
C VAL A 108 -40.96 -17.42 -10.11
N VAL A 109 -39.96 -18.24 -9.79
CA VAL A 109 -40.12 -19.70 -9.74
C VAL A 109 -41.05 -20.10 -8.59
N GLU A 110 -40.89 -19.52 -7.40
CA GLU A 110 -41.73 -19.79 -6.23
C GLU A 110 -43.20 -19.43 -6.50
N GLU A 111 -43.49 -18.25 -7.05
CA GLU A 111 -44.86 -17.82 -7.41
C GLU A 111 -45.55 -18.83 -8.34
N ARG A 112 -44.81 -19.47 -9.26
CA ARG A 112 -45.35 -20.44 -10.22
C ARG A 112 -45.49 -21.84 -9.65
N VAL A 113 -44.70 -22.17 -8.63
CA VAL A 113 -44.63 -23.49 -7.99
C VAL A 113 -45.52 -23.60 -6.75
N ALA A 114 -45.77 -22.50 -6.04
CA ALA A 114 -46.44 -22.46 -4.73
C ALA A 114 -47.84 -23.10 -4.70
N SER A 115 -48.50 -23.23 -5.85
CA SER A 115 -49.83 -23.86 -5.97
C SER A 115 -49.80 -25.37 -6.26
N LYS A 116 -48.62 -25.98 -6.41
CA LYS A 116 -48.47 -27.35 -6.94
C LYS A 116 -47.90 -28.36 -5.96
N SER A 117 -46.91 -28.00 -5.15
CA SER A 117 -46.26 -28.93 -4.22
C SER A 117 -45.42 -28.18 -3.17
N ASP A 118 -45.58 -28.54 -1.90
CA ASP A 118 -44.73 -28.04 -0.80
C ASP A 118 -43.29 -28.55 -0.93
N ASP A 119 -43.08 -29.76 -1.45
CA ASP A 119 -41.76 -30.36 -1.69
C ASP A 119 -40.95 -29.57 -2.74
N LEU A 120 -41.63 -29.10 -3.80
CA LEU A 120 -40.98 -28.29 -4.83
C LEU A 120 -40.65 -26.87 -4.33
N ARG A 121 -41.44 -26.35 -3.38
CA ARG A 121 -41.18 -25.08 -2.71
C ARG A 121 -39.97 -25.18 -1.77
N GLU A 122 -39.86 -26.27 -1.01
CA GLU A 122 -38.67 -26.54 -0.19
C GLU A 122 -37.43 -26.70 -1.06
N ALA A 123 -37.55 -27.42 -2.18
CA ALA A 123 -36.48 -27.65 -3.13
C ALA A 123 -35.93 -26.34 -3.75
N ILE A 124 -36.80 -25.41 -4.18
CA ILE A 124 -36.32 -24.11 -4.71
C ILE A 124 -35.63 -23.27 -3.63
N LEU A 125 -36.08 -23.32 -2.37
CA LEU A 125 -35.43 -22.64 -1.26
C LEU A 125 -34.03 -23.21 -0.98
N LEU A 126 -33.90 -24.53 -0.91
CA LEU A 126 -32.61 -25.21 -0.74
C LEU A 126 -31.64 -24.87 -1.89
N TYR A 127 -32.09 -24.99 -3.14
CA TYR A 127 -31.28 -24.63 -4.31
C TYR A 127 -30.89 -23.15 -4.32
N SER A 128 -31.81 -22.25 -3.98
CA SER A 128 -31.52 -20.81 -3.94
C SER A 128 -30.39 -20.46 -2.98
N ARG A 129 -30.33 -21.12 -1.82
CA ARG A 129 -29.26 -20.98 -0.85
C ARG A 129 -27.91 -21.43 -1.42
N GLU A 130 -27.85 -22.60 -2.07
CA GLU A 130 -26.61 -23.13 -2.67
C GLU A 130 -26.09 -22.24 -3.82
N VAL A 131 -26.99 -21.73 -4.66
CA VAL A 131 -26.63 -20.77 -5.73
C VAL A 131 -26.11 -19.46 -5.16
N ALA A 132 -26.72 -18.94 -4.09
CA ALA A 132 -26.26 -17.72 -3.42
C ALA A 132 -24.87 -17.87 -2.80
N PHE A 133 -24.58 -19.01 -2.15
CA PHE A 133 -23.24 -19.30 -1.62
C PHE A 133 -22.20 -19.47 -2.73
N THR A 134 -22.57 -20.11 -3.84
CA THR A 134 -21.69 -20.26 -5.01
C THR A 134 -21.37 -18.90 -5.62
N ALA A 135 -22.36 -18.01 -5.76
CA ALA A 135 -22.14 -16.64 -6.20
C ALA A 135 -21.18 -15.89 -5.27
N ALA A 136 -21.36 -16.03 -3.96
CA ALA A 136 -20.46 -15.42 -2.98
C ALA A 136 -19.01 -15.93 -3.12
N ASP A 137 -18.79 -17.24 -3.30
CA ASP A 137 -17.45 -17.83 -3.50
C ASP A 137 -16.79 -17.34 -4.80
N VAL A 138 -17.53 -17.31 -5.93
CA VAL A 138 -17.00 -16.82 -7.21
C VAL A 138 -16.58 -15.35 -7.12
N TYR A 139 -17.40 -14.50 -6.50
CA TYR A 139 -17.08 -13.08 -6.33
C TYR A 139 -15.98 -12.85 -5.29
N ALA A 140 -15.90 -13.66 -4.23
CA ALA A 140 -14.81 -13.64 -3.27
C ALA A 140 -13.48 -13.98 -3.95
N ARG A 141 -13.39 -15.07 -4.71
CA ARG A 141 -12.20 -15.44 -5.47
C ARG A 141 -11.82 -14.39 -6.53
N ALA A 142 -12.81 -13.78 -7.19
CA ALA A 142 -12.57 -12.71 -8.16
C ALA A 142 -12.09 -11.40 -7.49
N ALA A 143 -12.45 -11.17 -6.23
CA ALA A 143 -11.94 -10.06 -5.43
C ALA A 143 -10.52 -10.35 -4.91
N GLU A 144 -10.27 -11.56 -4.39
CA GLU A 144 -8.95 -12.01 -3.95
C GLU A 144 -7.93 -11.98 -5.09
N SER A 145 -8.28 -12.49 -6.28
CA SER A 145 -7.36 -12.46 -7.43
C SER A 145 -7.01 -11.05 -7.91
N ARG A 146 -7.94 -10.10 -7.79
CA ARG A 146 -7.67 -8.67 -8.05
C ARG A 146 -6.78 -8.06 -6.97
N GLY A 147 -7.07 -8.32 -5.68
CA GLY A 147 -6.23 -7.88 -4.58
C GLY A 147 -4.80 -8.42 -4.67
N LEU A 148 -4.64 -9.67 -5.11
CA LEU A 148 -3.31 -10.28 -5.35
C LEU A 148 -2.59 -9.65 -6.54
N TRP A 149 -3.31 -9.23 -7.59
CA TRP A 149 -2.73 -8.51 -8.72
C TRP A 149 -2.24 -7.12 -8.32
N ASP A 150 -3.05 -6.37 -7.57
CA ASP A 150 -2.69 -5.04 -7.09
C ASP A 150 -1.51 -5.13 -6.11
N ALA A 151 -1.55 -6.07 -5.16
CA ALA A 151 -0.45 -6.32 -4.23
C ALA A 151 0.84 -6.73 -4.94
N ARG A 152 0.75 -7.52 -6.02
CA ARG A 152 1.93 -7.92 -6.81
C ARG A 152 2.48 -6.76 -7.65
N LEU A 153 1.61 -5.97 -8.26
CA LEU A 153 2.00 -4.78 -9.01
C LEU A 153 2.66 -3.76 -8.08
N GLU A 154 2.08 -3.55 -6.90
CA GLU A 154 2.62 -2.68 -5.86
C GLU A 154 3.98 -3.18 -5.35
N ALA A 155 4.11 -4.48 -5.05
CA ALA A 155 5.39 -5.06 -4.65
C ALA A 155 6.47 -4.86 -5.72
N LEU A 156 6.12 -5.00 -7.00
CA LEU A 156 7.03 -4.74 -8.12
C LEU A 156 7.45 -3.27 -8.19
N VAL A 157 6.49 -2.34 -8.03
CA VAL A 157 6.75 -0.89 -8.02
C VAL A 157 7.67 -0.51 -6.86
N VAL A 158 7.39 -1.02 -5.65
CA VAL A 158 8.24 -0.77 -4.48
C VAL A 158 9.63 -1.35 -4.71
N ASP A 159 9.75 -2.56 -5.26
CA ASP A 159 11.05 -3.16 -5.59
C ASP A 159 11.86 -2.31 -6.58
N SER A 160 11.24 -1.83 -7.67
CA SER A 160 11.85 -0.89 -8.62
C SER A 160 12.31 0.41 -7.95
N ILE A 161 11.53 0.95 -7.00
CA ILE A 161 11.92 2.12 -6.21
C ILE A 161 13.14 1.80 -5.33
N LEU A 162 13.17 0.63 -4.69
CA LEU A 162 14.27 0.21 -3.81
C LEU A 162 15.57 0.00 -4.59
N THR A 163 15.51 -0.60 -5.77
CA THR A 163 16.68 -0.82 -6.64
C THR A 163 17.12 0.47 -7.34
N GLY A 164 16.19 1.40 -7.54
CA GLY A 164 16.40 2.62 -8.33
C GLY A 164 16.35 2.38 -9.84
N GLU A 165 15.83 1.22 -10.26
CA GLU A 165 15.61 0.88 -11.67
C GLU A 165 14.21 1.39 -12.07
N ALA A 166 14.11 2.70 -12.32
CA ALA A 166 12.89 3.28 -12.86
C ALA A 166 12.81 3.03 -14.38
N ASP A 167 11.95 2.10 -14.78
CA ASP A 167 11.62 1.86 -16.19
C ASP A 167 10.60 2.88 -16.71
N GLU A 168 10.49 3.06 -18.03
CA GLU A 168 9.57 4.01 -18.67
C GLU A 168 8.09 3.73 -18.31
N GLU A 169 7.76 2.49 -17.94
CA GLU A 169 6.42 2.07 -17.55
C GLU A 169 6.06 2.37 -16.07
N LEU A 170 7.04 2.71 -15.24
CA LEU A 170 6.85 2.91 -13.80
C LEU A 170 5.73 3.94 -13.48
N PRO A 171 5.66 5.12 -14.14
CA PRO A 171 4.59 6.10 -13.90
C PRO A 171 3.18 5.54 -14.18
N SER A 172 3.02 4.77 -15.26
CA SER A 172 1.73 4.16 -15.63
C SER A 172 1.27 3.14 -14.60
N ARG A 173 2.19 2.34 -14.05
CA ARG A 173 1.89 1.34 -13.01
C ARG A 173 1.52 2.01 -11.68
N ILE A 174 2.22 3.08 -11.31
CA ILE A 174 1.92 3.87 -10.12
C ILE A 174 0.54 4.53 -10.21
N ALA A 175 0.21 5.13 -11.37
CA ALA A 175 -1.10 5.72 -11.60
C ALA A 175 -2.23 4.67 -11.53
N ALA A 176 -1.99 3.45 -12.02
CA ALA A 176 -2.95 2.35 -11.93
C ALA A 176 -3.23 1.91 -10.48
N LEU A 177 -2.29 2.12 -9.56
CA LEU A 177 -2.45 1.87 -8.11
C LEU A 177 -3.17 3.02 -7.39
N GLY A 178 -3.65 4.04 -8.13
CA GLY A 178 -4.36 5.17 -7.56
C GLY A 178 -3.44 6.14 -6.80
N TRP A 179 -2.17 6.22 -7.19
CA TRP A 179 -1.28 7.26 -6.71
C TRP A 179 -1.53 8.55 -7.50
N HIS A 180 -1.87 9.61 -6.80
CA HIS A 180 -2.17 10.93 -7.36
C HIS A 180 -1.11 11.97 -6.97
N GLY A 181 -0.19 11.61 -6.08
CA GLY A 181 0.74 12.53 -5.46
C GLY A 181 1.79 13.06 -6.42
N HIS A 182 1.73 14.36 -6.66
CA HIS A 182 2.79 15.13 -7.31
C HIS A 182 3.55 15.90 -6.24
N GLY A 183 4.88 15.75 -6.23
CA GLY A 183 5.75 16.47 -5.29
C GLY A 183 6.50 15.55 -4.34
N GLU A 184 6.75 16.05 -3.14
CA GLU A 184 7.69 15.43 -2.20
C GLU A 184 7.27 14.02 -1.77
N VAL A 185 8.28 13.17 -1.61
CA VAL A 185 8.15 11.78 -1.20
C VAL A 185 9.13 11.47 -0.08
N CYS A 186 8.74 10.54 0.78
CA CYS A 186 9.58 10.01 1.82
C CYS A 186 9.34 8.51 1.99
N VAL A 187 10.34 7.74 2.42
CA VAL A 187 10.22 6.29 2.61
C VAL A 187 10.40 5.95 4.08
N LEU A 188 9.43 5.22 4.63
CA LEU A 188 9.41 4.74 6.00
C LEU A 188 9.67 3.23 6.02
N VAL A 189 10.64 2.80 6.83
CA VAL A 189 11.06 1.39 6.92
C VAL A 189 10.99 0.92 8.36
N GLY A 190 10.32 -0.19 8.60
CA GLY A 190 10.24 -0.81 9.92
C GLY A 190 10.12 -2.33 9.84
N THR A 191 9.90 -2.98 10.97
CA THR A 191 9.60 -4.42 11.03
C THR A 191 8.18 -4.66 10.52
N ALA A 192 7.99 -5.67 9.67
CA ALA A 192 6.66 -6.10 9.28
C ALA A 192 5.99 -6.88 10.44
N PRO A 193 4.73 -6.58 10.83
CA PRO A 193 4.01 -7.38 11.81
C PRO A 193 3.67 -8.76 11.24
N GLN A 194 3.43 -9.75 12.11
CA GLN A 194 3.11 -11.13 11.69
C GLN A 194 1.79 -11.22 10.90
N LEU A 195 0.78 -10.46 11.32
CA LEU A 195 -0.43 -10.20 10.54
C LEU A 195 -0.40 -8.74 10.11
N PHE A 196 -0.24 -8.51 8.81
CA PHE A 196 -0.17 -7.18 8.25
C PHE A 196 -1.45 -6.87 7.46
N ASP A 197 -2.18 -5.85 7.90
CA ASP A 197 -3.37 -5.31 7.21
C ASP A 197 -2.96 -4.06 6.41
N VAL A 198 -2.79 -4.22 5.10
CA VAL A 198 -2.49 -3.12 4.16
C VAL A 198 -3.60 -2.06 4.19
N ASP A 199 -4.86 -2.46 4.36
CA ASP A 199 -6.00 -1.55 4.34
C ASP A 199 -6.02 -0.63 5.56
N GLN A 200 -5.47 -1.05 6.69
CA GLN A 200 -5.27 -0.18 7.85
C GLN A 200 -4.32 0.98 7.50
N VAL A 201 -3.18 0.69 6.88
CA VAL A 201 -2.21 1.71 6.44
C VAL A 201 -2.88 2.68 5.47
N ARG A 202 -3.58 2.15 4.46
CA ARG A 202 -4.30 2.97 3.47
C ARG A 202 -5.39 3.83 4.07
N ARG A 203 -6.11 3.35 5.09
CA ARG A 203 -7.14 4.14 5.80
C ARG A 203 -6.52 5.29 6.58
N THR A 204 -5.39 5.05 7.25
CA THR A 204 -4.65 6.10 7.96
C THR A 204 -4.10 7.13 6.98
N ALA A 205 -3.46 6.70 5.89
CA ALA A 205 -2.94 7.58 4.85
C ALA A 205 -4.03 8.49 4.23
N ARG A 206 -5.20 7.92 3.89
CA ARG A 206 -6.36 8.68 3.39
C ARG A 206 -6.86 9.74 4.36
N LYS A 207 -6.83 9.48 5.67
CA LYS A 207 -7.20 10.48 6.69
C LYS A 207 -6.19 11.63 6.79
N LEU A 208 -4.93 11.35 6.50
CA LEU A 208 -3.84 12.32 6.51
C LEU A 208 -3.69 13.06 5.17
N GLY A 209 -4.46 12.70 4.14
CA GLY A 209 -4.36 13.31 2.81
C GLY A 209 -3.03 12.98 2.11
N VAL A 210 -2.51 11.77 2.28
CA VAL A 210 -1.27 11.31 1.63
C VAL A 210 -1.50 10.02 0.85
N ASP A 211 -0.72 9.85 -0.21
CA ASP A 211 -0.67 8.61 -0.96
C ASP A 211 0.41 7.69 -0.39
N VAL A 212 0.13 6.39 -0.40
CA VAL A 212 1.06 5.37 0.10
C VAL A 212 1.20 4.19 -0.86
N LEU A 213 2.44 3.75 -1.04
CA LEU A 213 2.78 2.45 -1.61
C LEU A 213 3.42 1.59 -0.53
N VAL A 214 2.98 0.34 -0.45
CA VAL A 214 3.30 -0.56 0.64
C VAL A 214 3.96 -1.82 0.09
N GLY A 215 5.18 -2.11 0.53
CA GLY A 215 5.91 -3.31 0.15
C GLY A 215 6.44 -4.07 1.35
N VAL A 216 6.27 -5.39 1.36
CA VAL A 216 6.83 -6.28 2.38
C VAL A 216 8.04 -7.00 1.79
N GLN A 217 9.20 -6.84 2.44
CA GLN A 217 10.50 -7.38 2.02
C GLN A 217 11.08 -8.25 3.14
N GLY A 218 10.79 -9.55 3.10
CA GLY A 218 11.13 -10.47 4.18
C GLY A 218 10.45 -10.07 5.50
N SER A 219 11.23 -9.70 6.51
CA SER A 219 10.71 -9.21 7.81
C SER A 219 10.56 -7.70 7.89
N ARG A 220 10.71 -6.97 6.76
CA ARG A 220 10.70 -5.51 6.71
C ARG A 220 9.46 -5.03 5.99
N LEU A 221 8.83 -4.01 6.55
CA LEU A 221 7.77 -3.25 5.91
C LEU A 221 8.35 -1.94 5.39
N VAL A 222 8.13 -1.66 4.11
CA VAL A 222 8.54 -0.45 3.42
C VAL A 222 7.28 0.29 2.99
N VAL A 223 7.13 1.53 3.44
CA VAL A 223 6.01 2.39 3.07
C VAL A 223 6.57 3.64 2.40
N VAL A 224 6.28 3.81 1.11
CA VAL A 224 6.57 5.04 0.37
C VAL A 224 5.39 5.98 0.60
N ILE A 225 5.66 7.20 1.05
CA ILE A 225 4.66 8.21 1.43
C ILE A 225 4.84 9.39 0.48
N GLY A 226 3.79 9.77 -0.24
CA GLY A 226 3.78 10.91 -1.14
C GLY A 226 2.74 11.94 -0.72
N ARG A 227 3.06 13.22 -0.93
CA ARG A 227 2.08 14.29 -0.82
C ARG A 227 0.98 14.07 -1.85
N ALA A 228 -0.29 13.94 -1.43
CA ALA A 228 -1.42 13.83 -2.37
C ALA A 228 -1.85 15.23 -2.87
N GLN A 229 -0.90 16.00 -3.42
CA GLN A 229 -1.19 17.30 -4.03
C GLN A 229 -1.53 17.13 -5.52
N PRO A 230 -2.63 17.75 -6.01
CA PRO A 230 -2.92 17.81 -7.43
C PRO A 230 -1.80 18.54 -8.20
N ALA A 231 -1.49 18.10 -9.42
CA ALA A 231 -0.49 18.76 -10.25
C ALA A 231 -0.86 20.24 -10.52
N GLY A 232 0.02 21.16 -10.12
CA GLY A 232 -0.10 22.59 -10.46
C GLY A 232 -0.63 23.51 -9.36
N GLU A 233 -0.92 23.01 -8.17
CA GLU A 233 -1.22 23.83 -6.99
C GLU A 233 0.08 24.12 -6.21
N GLU A 234 0.20 25.33 -5.65
CA GLU A 234 1.32 25.67 -4.77
C GLU A 234 1.28 24.80 -3.51
N PRO A 235 2.44 24.37 -2.98
CA PRO A 235 2.47 23.52 -1.79
C PRO A 235 1.74 24.22 -0.65
N ASP A 236 0.66 23.58 -0.18
CA ASP A 236 -0.15 24.12 0.91
C ASP A 236 0.74 24.38 2.13
N ALA A 237 0.73 25.61 2.64
CA ALA A 237 1.63 26.06 3.71
C ALA A 237 1.42 25.27 5.02
N ASP A 238 0.26 24.61 5.16
CA ASP A 238 -0.15 23.81 6.33
C ASP A 238 0.10 22.29 6.15
N CYS A 239 0.93 21.88 5.19
CA CYS A 239 1.25 20.47 4.97
C CYS A 239 1.97 19.83 6.18
N MET A 240 1.35 18.81 6.79
CA MET A 240 1.90 18.06 7.92
C MET A 240 3.32 17.51 7.63
N PRO A 241 4.32 17.67 8.51
CA PRO A 241 5.66 17.12 8.29
C PRO A 241 5.67 15.58 8.14
N PHE A 242 6.58 15.04 7.32
CA PHE A 242 6.70 13.58 7.14
C PHE A 242 7.00 12.83 8.44
N GLY A 243 7.72 13.44 9.39
CA GLY A 243 7.95 12.85 10.72
C GLY A 243 6.65 12.66 11.53
N GLU A 244 5.70 13.59 11.41
CA GLU A 244 4.40 13.49 12.06
C GLU A 244 3.51 12.45 11.36
N ILE A 245 3.54 12.41 10.02
CA ILE A 245 2.87 11.34 9.24
C ILE A 245 3.42 9.97 9.64
N ALA A 246 4.74 9.83 9.77
CA ALA A 246 5.38 8.60 10.18
C ALA A 246 4.98 8.17 11.60
N THR A 247 4.79 9.14 12.51
CA THR A 247 4.26 8.88 13.86
C THR A 247 2.83 8.33 13.82
N HIS A 248 1.98 8.86 12.94
CA HIS A 248 0.62 8.34 12.77
C HIS A 248 0.58 6.94 12.11
N LEU A 249 1.56 6.62 11.27
CA LEU A 249 1.69 5.31 10.63
C LEU A 249 2.37 4.25 11.51
N GLU A 250 3.12 4.68 12.53
CA GLU A 250 3.86 3.84 13.48
C GLU A 250 3.07 2.63 14.03
N PRO A 251 1.77 2.74 14.39
CA PRO A 251 1.00 1.60 14.92
C PRO A 251 0.79 0.46 13.92
N SER A 252 1.05 0.69 12.63
CA SER A 252 0.92 -0.33 11.57
C SER A 252 2.18 -1.19 11.42
N PHE A 253 3.27 -0.83 12.10
CA PHE A 253 4.54 -1.54 12.06
C PHE A 253 4.71 -2.46 13.27
N GLY A 254 5.50 -3.51 13.10
CA GLY A 254 5.89 -4.42 14.19
C GLY A 254 6.81 -3.76 15.22
N GLU A 255 7.17 -4.54 16.25
CA GLU A 255 8.12 -4.11 17.28
C GLU A 255 9.53 -3.84 16.69
N GLY A 256 10.32 -3.04 17.41
CA GLY A 256 11.69 -2.69 17.01
C GLY A 256 11.82 -1.26 16.53
N TYR A 257 12.65 -1.05 15.50
CA TYR A 257 13.00 0.27 14.99
C TYR A 257 12.08 0.67 13.84
N LEU A 258 11.88 1.98 13.68
CA LEU A 258 11.14 2.57 12.59
C LEU A 258 11.95 3.75 12.08
N VAL A 259 12.37 3.71 10.82
CA VAL A 259 13.30 4.68 10.25
C VAL A 259 12.66 5.40 9.07
N LEU A 260 12.65 6.73 9.14
CA LEU A 260 12.20 7.60 8.06
C LEU A 260 13.40 8.05 7.23
N GLY A 261 13.30 7.93 5.91
CA GLY A 261 14.31 8.45 4.98
C GLY A 261 14.28 9.97 4.87
N PRO A 262 15.26 10.59 4.20
CA PRO A 262 15.17 12.00 3.84
C PRO A 262 14.02 12.26 2.87
N THR A 263 13.43 13.44 2.95
CA THR A 263 12.48 13.93 1.96
C THR A 263 13.17 14.16 0.61
N VAL A 264 12.53 13.70 -0.46
CA VAL A 264 13.00 13.85 -1.84
C VAL A 264 11.90 14.54 -2.67
N PRO A 265 12.24 15.27 -3.75
CA PRO A 265 11.30 16.14 -4.44
C PRO A 265 10.26 15.39 -5.29
N ALA A 266 10.52 14.13 -5.65
CA ALA A 266 9.63 13.35 -6.49
C ALA A 266 9.77 11.85 -6.21
N LEU A 267 8.76 11.09 -6.64
CA LEU A 267 8.73 9.63 -6.49
C LEU A 267 9.87 8.91 -7.23
N VAL A 268 10.35 9.47 -8.35
CA VAL A 268 11.53 8.93 -9.07
C VAL A 268 12.81 8.97 -8.23
N ASP A 269 12.89 9.91 -7.28
CA ASP A 269 14.01 10.06 -6.35
C ASP A 269 13.82 9.23 -5.07
N ALA A 270 12.69 8.54 -4.91
CA ALA A 270 12.37 7.79 -3.70
C ALA A 270 13.39 6.69 -3.38
N SER A 271 14.15 6.22 -4.38
CA SER A 271 15.28 5.30 -4.19
C SER A 271 16.35 5.86 -3.24
N GLN A 272 16.59 7.18 -3.25
CA GLN A 272 17.51 7.84 -2.32
C GLN A 272 16.98 7.79 -0.90
N SER A 273 15.69 8.12 -0.72
CA SER A 273 15.02 8.08 0.58
C SER A 273 15.00 6.66 1.14
N ALA A 274 14.60 5.69 0.31
CA ALA A 274 14.56 4.27 0.63
C ALA A 274 15.93 3.71 1.06
N ARG A 275 16.99 4.01 0.29
CA ARG A 275 18.34 3.52 0.59
C ARG A 275 18.83 4.04 1.94
N ALA A 276 18.58 5.31 2.24
CA ALA A 276 18.94 5.89 3.52
C ALA A 276 18.11 5.28 4.67
N ALA A 277 16.80 5.11 4.50
CA ALA A 277 15.93 4.48 5.49
C ALA A 277 16.31 3.02 5.77
N LEU A 278 16.60 2.23 4.73
CA LEU A 278 17.08 0.84 4.85
C LEU A 278 18.44 0.75 5.53
N ALA A 279 19.39 1.61 5.15
CA ALA A 279 20.69 1.68 5.80
C ALA A 279 20.57 2.07 7.28
N GLY A 280 19.73 3.07 7.57
CA GLY A 280 19.39 3.48 8.94
C GLY A 280 18.77 2.33 9.74
N PHE A 281 17.78 1.63 9.19
CA PHE A 281 17.12 0.49 9.84
C PHE A 281 18.12 -0.62 10.20
N ALA A 282 19.11 -0.89 9.34
CA ALA A 282 20.15 -1.89 9.61
C ALA A 282 21.08 -1.52 10.79
N VAL A 283 21.22 -0.23 11.09
CA VAL A 283 22.14 0.28 12.12
C VAL A 283 21.44 0.92 13.32
N ALA A 284 20.12 1.06 13.30
CA ALA A 284 19.33 1.77 14.33
C ALA A 284 19.61 1.24 15.75
N ARG A 285 19.89 -0.06 15.88
CA ARG A 285 20.33 -0.69 17.15
C ARG A 285 21.59 -0.10 17.78
N GLY A 286 22.42 0.61 17.00
CA GLY A 286 23.60 1.31 17.49
C GLY A 286 23.24 2.47 18.43
N TRP A 287 22.05 3.03 18.29
CA TRP A 287 21.53 4.07 19.16
C TRP A 287 20.50 3.51 20.15
N ARG A 288 20.94 3.26 21.39
CA ARG A 288 20.16 2.57 22.44
C ARG A 288 18.79 3.19 22.76
N HIS A 289 18.67 4.50 22.60
CA HIS A 289 17.45 5.27 22.89
C HIS A 289 17.01 6.04 21.64
N ALA A 290 17.14 5.43 20.46
CA ALA A 290 16.64 6.01 19.23
C ALA A 290 15.14 6.31 19.35
N PRO A 291 14.67 7.49 18.92
CA PRO A 291 13.25 7.77 18.84
C PRO A 291 12.57 6.82 17.84
N ARG A 292 11.25 6.75 17.91
CA ARG A 292 10.43 5.93 17.01
C ARG A 292 9.27 6.81 16.52
N PRO A 293 9.26 7.25 15.24
CA PRO A 293 10.28 7.03 14.22
C PRO A 293 11.62 7.76 14.49
N VAL A 294 12.71 7.29 13.89
CA VAL A 294 14.01 7.98 13.83
C VAL A 294 14.33 8.37 12.38
N GLU A 295 14.89 9.56 12.19
CA GLU A 295 15.35 10.01 10.87
C GLU A 295 16.63 9.30 10.45
N ALA A 296 16.73 8.91 9.18
CA ALA A 296 17.92 8.27 8.64
C ALA A 296 19.14 9.20 8.66
N ASP A 297 18.91 10.52 8.61
CA ASP A 297 19.96 11.54 8.71
C ASP A 297 20.47 11.71 10.15
N ASP A 298 19.68 11.35 11.16
CA ASP A 298 20.19 11.27 12.53
C ASP A 298 21.15 10.09 12.68
N LEU A 299 20.99 9.02 11.92
CA LEU A 299 21.81 7.79 11.96
C LEU A 299 23.07 7.84 11.08
N LEU A 300 23.48 9.01 10.57
CA LEU A 300 24.65 9.15 9.70
C LEU A 300 25.95 8.55 10.27
N PRO A 301 26.30 8.69 11.57
CA PRO A 301 27.53 8.13 12.12
C PRO A 301 27.55 6.61 12.08
N GLU A 302 26.47 5.98 12.55
CA GLU A 302 26.33 4.52 12.57
C GLU A 302 26.32 3.97 11.14
N ARG A 303 25.63 4.64 10.22
CA ARG A 303 25.62 4.28 8.79
C ARG A 303 27.03 4.36 8.20
N ALA A 304 27.75 5.45 8.46
CA ALA A 304 29.12 5.63 7.98
C ALA A 304 30.09 4.58 8.57
N LEU A 305 29.97 4.25 9.86
CA LEU A 305 30.74 3.20 10.53
C LEU A 305 30.43 1.81 9.98
N ALA A 306 29.16 1.54 9.63
CA ALA A 306 28.73 0.32 8.95
C ALA A 306 29.17 0.24 7.48
N GLY A 307 29.80 1.30 6.95
CA GLY A 307 30.37 1.32 5.62
C GLY A 307 29.50 1.98 4.54
N ASP A 308 28.37 2.59 4.89
CA ASP A 308 27.51 3.31 3.94
C ASP A 308 28.27 4.47 3.27
N PRO A 309 28.59 4.39 1.97
CA PRO A 309 29.31 5.44 1.27
C PRO A 309 28.49 6.72 1.13
N VAL A 310 27.16 6.61 1.04
CA VAL A 310 26.26 7.77 0.94
C VAL A 310 26.31 8.54 2.25
N ALA A 311 26.20 7.87 3.40
CA ALA A 311 26.31 8.54 4.70
C ALA A 311 27.66 9.25 4.88
N LYS A 312 28.77 8.61 4.47
CA LYS A 312 30.10 9.24 4.51
C LYS A 312 30.16 10.50 3.65
N GLN A 313 29.64 10.44 2.42
CA GLN A 313 29.58 11.59 1.52
C GLN A 313 28.69 12.69 2.09
N THR A 314 27.50 12.36 2.59
CA THR A 314 26.57 13.31 3.21
C THR A 314 27.22 14.05 4.39
N LEU A 315 27.93 13.35 5.28
CA LEU A 315 28.66 13.98 6.39
C LEU A 315 29.74 14.95 5.89
N VAL A 316 30.49 14.58 4.86
CA VAL A 316 31.55 15.44 4.31
C VAL A 316 30.97 16.64 3.57
N ASP A 317 29.97 16.43 2.72
CA ASP A 317 29.44 17.44 1.82
C ASP A 317 28.48 18.43 2.52
N ARG A 318 27.72 17.99 3.52
CA ARG A 318 26.81 18.87 4.28
C ARG A 318 27.45 19.55 5.48
N ILE A 319 28.49 18.97 6.08
CA ILE A 319 29.09 19.50 7.31
C ILE A 319 30.53 19.96 7.08
N TYR A 320 31.44 19.05 6.74
CA TYR A 320 32.86 19.38 6.71
C TYR A 320 33.23 20.40 5.62
N ARG A 321 32.80 20.16 4.37
CA ARG A 321 33.16 21.00 3.23
C ARG A 321 32.59 22.42 3.35
N PRO A 322 31.32 22.64 3.76
CA PRO A 322 30.81 23.99 4.01
C PRO A 322 31.61 24.74 5.08
N LEU A 323 31.95 24.09 6.19
CA LEU A 323 32.75 24.74 7.25
C LEU A 323 34.16 25.09 6.76
N ALA A 324 34.83 24.16 6.08
CA ALA A 324 36.18 24.37 5.56
C ALA A 324 36.23 25.46 4.47
N ALA A 325 35.18 25.57 3.64
CA ALA A 325 35.06 26.62 2.64
C ALA A 325 34.77 28.00 3.24
N HIS A 326 34.02 28.06 4.35
CA HIS A 326 33.75 29.32 5.05
C HIS A 326 34.98 29.84 5.79
N SER A 327 35.60 29.01 6.64
CA SER A 327 36.78 29.39 7.40
C SER A 327 37.43 28.18 8.06
N THR A 328 38.74 28.04 7.86
CA THR A 328 39.56 27.03 8.56
C THR A 328 39.48 27.17 10.07
N ASP A 329 39.33 28.39 10.59
CA ASP A 329 39.23 28.65 12.03
C ASP A 329 37.95 28.06 12.63
N LEU A 330 36.85 27.98 11.87
CA LEU A 330 35.61 27.36 12.34
C LEU A 330 35.78 25.85 12.51
N VAL A 331 36.44 25.20 11.54
CA VAL A 331 36.78 23.77 11.62
C VAL A 331 37.68 23.51 12.83
N THR A 332 38.76 24.29 13.00
CA THR A 332 39.66 24.15 14.14
C THR A 332 38.94 24.39 15.46
N THR A 333 38.09 25.40 15.53
CA THR A 333 37.35 25.72 16.76
C THR A 333 36.37 24.60 17.14
N LEU A 334 35.64 24.05 16.16
CA LEU A 334 34.73 22.93 16.39
C LEU A 334 35.49 21.67 16.83
N TRP A 335 36.63 21.38 16.21
CA TRP A 335 37.48 20.25 16.56
C TRP A 335 37.97 20.34 18.01
N SER A 336 38.61 21.46 18.38
CA SER A 336 39.07 21.70 19.75
C SER A 336 37.91 21.76 20.76
N TYR A 337 36.73 22.21 20.35
CA TYR A 337 35.54 22.19 21.21
C TYR A 337 35.11 20.76 21.58
N LEU A 338 35.06 19.87 20.59
CA LEU A 338 34.67 18.48 20.79
C LEU A 338 35.74 17.70 21.56
N ASP A 339 37.03 17.92 21.28
CA ASP A 339 38.15 17.27 21.98
C ASP A 339 38.22 17.66 23.47
N ASN A 340 37.84 18.90 23.81
CA ASN A 340 37.77 19.39 25.19
C ASN A 340 36.44 19.05 25.90
N GLY A 341 35.73 18.03 25.44
CA GLY A 341 34.47 17.60 26.06
C GLY A 341 33.37 18.66 26.04
N ARG A 342 33.36 19.53 25.01
CA ARG A 342 32.40 20.62 24.83
C ARG A 342 32.51 21.75 25.85
N SER A 343 33.71 21.98 26.41
CA SER A 343 34.00 23.07 27.35
C SER A 343 34.50 24.34 26.66
N LEU A 344 33.71 25.41 26.70
CA LEU A 344 34.09 26.70 26.12
C LEU A 344 35.39 27.27 26.70
N GLU A 345 35.60 27.14 28.01
CA GLU A 345 36.79 27.68 28.67
C GLU A 345 38.06 26.91 28.31
N ALA A 346 37.98 25.58 28.23
CA ALA A 346 39.10 24.74 27.84
C ALA A 346 39.49 24.99 26.38
N THR A 347 38.52 25.07 25.48
CA THR A 347 38.73 25.40 24.06
C THR A 347 39.33 26.80 23.88
N ALA A 348 38.86 27.79 24.65
CA ALA A 348 39.38 29.14 24.59
C ALA A 348 40.87 29.21 25.00
N ARG A 349 41.23 28.45 26.05
CA ARG A 349 42.62 28.33 26.51
C ARG A 349 43.52 27.64 25.48
N GLU A 350 43.05 26.56 24.86
CA GLU A 350 43.79 25.84 23.82
C GLU A 350 44.03 26.71 22.57
N LEU A 351 43.01 27.45 22.15
CA LEU A 351 43.06 28.29 20.95
C LEU A 351 43.64 29.69 21.20
N PHE A 352 44.02 30.02 22.45
CA PHE A 352 44.50 31.34 22.86
C PHE A 352 43.54 32.49 22.48
N VAL A 353 42.24 32.26 22.64
CA VAL A 353 41.18 33.25 22.39
C VAL A 353 40.32 33.47 23.63
N HIS A 354 39.48 34.51 23.61
CA HIS A 354 38.49 34.70 24.67
C HIS A 354 37.33 33.69 24.53
N PRO A 355 36.71 33.17 25.62
CA PRO A 355 35.56 32.27 25.55
C PRO A 355 34.39 32.78 24.71
N ASN A 356 34.17 34.10 24.68
CA ASN A 356 33.16 34.73 23.81
C ASN A 356 33.44 34.51 22.32
N THR A 357 34.71 34.49 21.91
CA THR A 357 35.09 34.21 20.52
C THR A 357 34.78 32.77 20.16
N VAL A 358 35.01 31.81 21.07
CA VAL A 358 34.61 30.40 20.86
C VAL A 358 33.09 30.30 20.70
N ARG A 359 32.32 30.91 21.60
CA ARG A 359 30.85 30.95 21.51
C ARG A 359 30.37 31.54 20.19
N TYR A 360 30.96 32.66 19.77
CA TYR A 360 30.63 33.30 18.50
C TYR A 360 30.92 32.38 17.30
N ARG A 361 32.08 31.73 17.29
CA ARG A 361 32.46 30.79 16.23
C ARG A 361 31.57 29.55 16.21
N LEU A 362 31.20 28.99 17.37
CA LEU A 362 30.25 27.87 17.44
C LEU A 362 28.86 28.26 16.97
N LYS A 363 28.38 29.46 17.33
CA LYS A 363 27.14 30.00 16.76
C LYS A 363 27.24 30.09 15.24
N ARG A 364 28.37 30.59 14.71
CA ARG A 364 28.60 30.69 13.27
C ARG A 364 28.69 29.31 12.59
N VAL A 365 29.25 28.30 13.26
CA VAL A 365 29.23 26.91 12.78
C VAL A 365 27.77 26.49 12.61
N SER A 366 26.93 26.65 13.63
CA SER A 366 25.50 26.32 13.57
C SER A 366 24.76 27.08 12.47
N ASP A 367 25.05 28.37 12.28
CA ASP A 367 24.47 29.16 11.20
C ASP A 367 24.85 28.63 9.80
N VAL A 368 26.06 28.05 9.64
CA VAL A 368 26.57 27.57 8.35
C VAL A 368 26.01 26.19 7.98
N ILE A 369 25.92 25.27 8.93
CA ILE A 369 25.52 23.87 8.65
C ILE A 369 24.08 23.56 9.08
N GLY A 370 23.45 24.44 9.86
CA GLY A 370 22.09 24.24 10.39
C GLY A 370 22.01 23.31 11.60
N TRP A 371 23.13 22.98 12.24
CA TRP A 371 23.21 22.00 13.34
C TRP A 371 23.76 22.65 14.61
N ASP A 372 23.16 22.35 15.77
CA ASP A 372 23.67 22.80 17.06
C ASP A 372 24.73 21.84 17.62
N ALA A 373 25.96 22.33 17.82
CA ALA A 373 27.07 21.53 18.33
C ALA A 373 26.97 21.18 19.82
N THR A 374 25.96 21.66 20.54
CA THR A 374 25.83 21.45 21.99
C THR A 374 25.18 20.11 22.34
N GLY A 375 24.29 19.60 21.49
CA GLY A 375 23.54 18.37 21.74
C GLY A 375 24.43 17.11 21.68
N PRO A 376 24.13 16.07 22.49
CA PRO A 376 24.95 14.87 22.53
C PRO A 376 24.92 14.07 21.23
N ARG A 377 23.81 14.12 20.47
CA ARG A 377 23.66 13.38 19.22
C ARG A 377 24.43 14.08 18.10
N GLU A 378 24.22 15.38 18.00
CA GLU A 378 24.84 16.29 17.05
C GLU A 378 26.36 16.29 17.23
N ALA A 379 26.85 16.30 18.46
CA ALA A 379 28.29 16.21 18.73
C ALA A 379 28.94 14.97 18.09
N LEU A 380 28.32 13.79 18.18
CA LEU A 380 28.80 12.58 17.53
C LEU A 380 28.81 12.72 16.00
N ILE A 381 27.77 13.34 15.45
CA ILE A 381 27.61 13.55 14.01
C ILE A 381 28.67 14.51 13.48
N LEU A 382 28.86 15.64 14.15
CA LEU A 382 29.89 16.62 13.83
C LEU A 382 31.30 16.04 13.96
N GLN A 383 31.58 15.30 15.04
CA GLN A 383 32.88 14.67 15.24
C GLN A 383 33.18 13.65 14.14
N THR A 384 32.18 12.84 13.76
CA THR A 384 32.34 11.87 12.67
C THR A 384 32.57 12.56 11.33
N ALA A 385 31.84 13.64 11.03
CA ALA A 385 32.04 14.44 9.82
C ALA A 385 33.43 15.06 9.75
N LEU A 386 33.94 15.59 10.86
CA LEU A 386 35.28 16.14 10.98
C LEU A 386 36.36 15.07 10.68
N ILE A 387 36.24 13.89 11.30
CA ILE A 387 37.16 12.76 11.06
C ILE A 387 37.15 12.32 9.59
N LEU A 388 35.97 12.13 9.00
CA LEU A 388 35.87 11.71 7.60
C LEU A 388 36.41 12.78 6.64
N GLY A 389 36.13 14.05 6.92
CA GLY A 389 36.61 15.17 6.13
C GLY A 389 38.13 15.33 6.15
N SER A 390 38.77 15.12 7.31
CA SER A 390 40.22 15.21 7.44
C SER A 390 40.93 14.07 6.69
N ILE A 391 40.38 12.85 6.74
CA ILE A 391 40.88 11.70 5.98
C ILE A 391 40.80 11.99 4.47
N GLY A 392 39.65 12.46 3.98
CA GLY A 392 39.45 12.78 2.56
C GLY A 392 40.32 13.94 2.07
N SER A 393 40.56 14.95 2.91
CA SER A 393 41.43 16.09 2.59
C SER A 393 42.90 15.68 2.50
N ALA A 394 43.38 14.82 3.40
CA ALA A 394 44.74 14.30 3.38
C ALA A 394 45.04 13.49 2.10
N ASP A 395 44.08 12.69 1.64
CA ASP A 395 44.20 11.94 0.39
C ASP A 395 44.17 12.84 -0.86
N ALA A 396 43.34 13.90 -0.85
CA ALA A 396 43.31 14.89 -1.93
C ALA A 396 44.63 15.68 -2.03
N GLY A 397 45.24 16.02 -0.89
CA GLY A 397 46.56 16.67 -0.82
C GLY A 397 47.68 15.78 -1.39
N ARG A 398 47.69 14.48 -1.03
CA ARG A 398 48.65 13.51 -1.56
C ARG A 398 48.51 13.30 -3.07
N ARG A 399 47.27 13.19 -3.60
CA ARG A 399 47.03 13.05 -5.05
C ARG A 399 47.46 14.29 -5.84
N ARG A 400 47.16 15.51 -5.35
CA ARG A 400 47.63 16.76 -5.98
C ARG A 400 49.15 16.89 -5.98
N ALA A 401 49.82 16.47 -4.91
CA ALA A 401 51.28 16.46 -4.82
C ALA A 401 51.93 15.45 -5.78
N ALA A 402 51.29 14.29 -6.00
CA ALA A 402 51.75 13.28 -6.96
C ALA A 402 51.61 13.72 -8.43
N VAL A 403 50.54 14.44 -8.77
CA VAL A 403 50.32 14.99 -10.13
C VAL A 403 51.25 16.16 -10.46
N ARG A 404 51.75 16.88 -9.43
CA ARG A 404 52.62 18.07 -9.60
C ARG A 404 54.12 17.78 -9.68
N ARG A 405 54.57 16.51 -9.60
CA ARG A 405 55.99 16.20 -9.83
C ARG A 405 56.27 16.16 -11.34
N PRO A 406 57.06 17.11 -11.90
CA PRO A 406 57.53 16.98 -13.27
C PRO A 406 58.51 15.80 -13.33
N ARG A 407 58.46 15.06 -14.45
CA ARG A 407 59.41 13.99 -14.77
C ARG A 407 60.83 14.51 -14.93
#